data_AF-A0A2T3LL35-F1
#
_entry.id   AF-A0A2T3LL35-F1
#
_cell.length_a   1.000
_cell.length_b   1.000
_cell.length_c   1.000
_cell.angle_alpha   90.00
_cell.angle_beta   90.00
_cell.angle_gamma   90.00
#
_symmetry.space_group_name_H-M   'P 1'
#
loop_
_entity.id
_entity.type
_entity.pdbx_description
1 polymer ?
#
loop_
_entity_poly.entity_id
_entity_poly.type
_entity_poly.pdbx_seq_one_letter_code
_entity_poly.pdbx_strand_id
1 'polypeptide(L)'
;MRLEKCNHNDEVVSIITKIKFFFICVFFTAGSCWLLSSWIDTLSSAYNLSPIIKLSIGDALGGIMIIGLVIHAWSMFFTIIKTGKATKYSWSKRKIKVQNRIMLFFFIVSFIVTALTYFIINDRLLSEGYSVKTKYTNMGVYKTYTKN
;
A
#
# COMPACT_ATOMS: atom_id res chain seq x y z
N MET A 1 3.12 -2.95 48.77
CA MET A 1 2.71 -3.44 47.44
C MET A 1 1.42 -2.75 47.04
N ARG A 2 1.48 -1.81 46.10
CA ARG A 2 0.30 -1.10 45.60
C ARG A 2 -0.38 -2.02 44.58
N LEU A 3 -1.58 -2.50 44.89
CA LEU A 3 -2.45 -3.19 43.93
C LEU A 3 -2.81 -2.18 42.83
N GLU A 4 -2.05 -2.20 41.73
CA GLU A 4 -2.51 -1.60 40.48
C GLU A 4 -3.81 -2.31 40.11
N LYS A 5 -4.92 -1.58 40.17
CA LYS A 5 -6.18 -1.96 39.53
C LYS A 5 -5.89 -2.11 38.04
N CYS A 6 -5.54 -3.32 37.63
CA CYS A 6 -5.50 -3.70 36.23
C CYS A 6 -6.94 -3.64 35.72
N ASN A 7 -7.31 -2.53 35.06
CA ASN A 7 -8.58 -2.39 34.38
C ASN A 7 -8.65 -3.45 33.27
N HIS A 8 -9.17 -4.63 33.58
CA HIS A 8 -9.41 -5.70 32.61
C HIS A 8 -10.32 -5.25 31.45
N ASN A 9 -11.09 -4.19 31.66
CA ASN A 9 -11.95 -3.58 30.63
C ASN A 9 -11.16 -2.90 29.50
N ASP A 10 -9.92 -2.45 29.74
CA ASP A 10 -9.11 -1.79 28.72
C ASP A 10 -8.48 -2.78 27.73
N GLU A 11 -8.54 -4.09 28.04
CA GLU A 11 -8.08 -5.14 27.15
C GLU A 11 -9.12 -5.50 26.09
N VAL A 12 -10.42 -5.41 26.42
CA VAL A 12 -11.52 -5.92 25.60
C VAL A 12 -11.97 -4.88 24.58
N VAL A 13 -12.02 -5.28 23.30
CA VAL A 13 -12.41 -4.39 22.21
C VAL A 13 -13.93 -4.49 21.97
N SER A 14 -14.61 -3.35 22.04
CA SER A 14 -16.06 -3.26 21.77
C SER A 14 -16.41 -3.65 20.33
N ILE A 15 -17.67 -4.09 20.12
CA ILE A 15 -18.19 -4.47 18.80
C ILE A 15 -18.14 -3.29 17.83
N ILE A 16 -18.46 -2.08 18.29
CA ILE A 16 -18.42 -0.86 17.45
C ILE A 16 -17.00 -0.63 16.92
N THR A 17 -15.98 -0.80 17.75
CA THR A 17 -14.58 -0.65 17.34
C THR A 17 -14.16 -1.72 16.34
N LYS A 18 -14.63 -2.98 16.50
CA LYS A 18 -14.40 -4.07 15.54
C LYS A 18 -14.97 -3.74 14.16
N ILE A 19 -16.20 -3.22 14.11
CA ILE A 19 -16.89 -2.82 12.86
C ILE A 19 -16.13 -1.67 12.19
N LYS A 20 -15.76 -0.62 12.93
CA LYS A 20 -14.95 0.48 12.39
C LYS A 20 -13.62 -0.02 11.81
N PHE A 21 -12.95 -0.93 12.52
CA PHE A 21 -11.69 -1.49 12.07
C PHE A 21 -11.84 -2.35 10.81
N PHE A 22 -12.95 -3.09 10.67
CA PHE A 22 -13.28 -3.81 9.45
C PHE A 22 -13.39 -2.87 8.25
N PHE A 23 -14.13 -1.77 8.37
CA PHE A 23 -14.23 -0.77 7.29
C PHE A 23 -12.86 -0.19 6.93
N ILE A 24 -12.01 0.11 7.91
CA ILE A 24 -10.64 0.56 7.66
C ILE A 24 -9.85 -0.47 6.84
N CYS A 25 -9.95 -1.77 7.18
CA CYS A 25 -9.28 -2.84 6.43
C CYS A 25 -9.78 -2.90 4.98
N VAL A 26 -11.09 -2.77 4.77
CA VAL A 26 -11.70 -2.75 3.42
C VAL A 26 -11.22 -1.53 2.63
N PHE A 27 -11.20 -0.33 3.23
CA PHE A 27 -10.72 0.89 2.57
C PHE A 27 -9.25 0.78 2.15
N PHE A 28 -8.37 0.27 3.02
CA PHE A 28 -6.96 0.05 2.65
C PHE A 28 -6.82 -0.96 1.51
N THR A 29 -7.63 -2.02 1.52
CA THR A 29 -7.61 -3.05 0.47
C THR A 29 -8.06 -2.45 -0.86
N ALA A 30 -9.19 -1.74 -0.88
CA ALA A 30 -9.71 -1.09 -2.06
C ALA A 30 -8.74 -0.03 -2.62
N GLY A 31 -8.13 0.78 -1.73
CA GLY A 31 -7.13 1.77 -2.12
C GLY A 31 -5.88 1.13 -2.75
N SER A 32 -5.37 0.03 -2.18
CA SER A 32 -4.24 -0.72 -2.75
C SER A 32 -4.60 -1.29 -4.13
N CYS A 33 -5.75 -1.94 -4.26
CA CYS A 33 -6.21 -2.49 -5.53
C CYS A 33 -6.39 -1.41 -6.61
N TRP A 34 -6.92 -0.24 -6.26
CA TRP A 34 -7.10 0.86 -7.19
C TRP A 34 -5.78 1.39 -7.73
N LEU A 35 -4.78 1.60 -6.86
CA LEU A 35 -3.45 2.05 -7.27
C LEU A 35 -2.73 1.01 -8.13
N LEU A 36 -2.83 -0.28 -7.76
CA LEU A 36 -2.27 -1.38 -8.56
C LEU A 36 -2.94 -1.48 -9.93
N SER A 37 -4.27 -1.33 -10.01
CA SER A 37 -5.00 -1.31 -11.28
C SER A 37 -4.53 -0.16 -12.16
N SER A 38 -4.46 1.06 -11.62
CA SER A 38 -3.96 2.24 -12.34
C SER A 38 -2.54 2.04 -12.89
N TRP A 39 -1.66 1.40 -12.11
CA TRP A 39 -0.32 1.04 -12.54
C TRP A 39 -0.31 0.00 -13.67
N ILE A 40 -1.12 -1.05 -13.57
CA ILE A 40 -1.25 -2.09 -14.61
C ILE A 40 -1.83 -1.51 -15.91
N ASP A 41 -2.83 -0.63 -15.82
CA ASP A 41 -3.43 0.04 -16.97
C ASP A 41 -2.42 0.94 -17.68
N THR A 42 -1.57 1.61 -16.91
CA THR A 42 -0.46 2.41 -17.44
C THR A 42 0.57 1.54 -18.16
N LEU A 43 0.96 0.41 -17.56
CA LEU A 43 1.86 -0.56 -18.20
C LEU A 43 1.25 -1.05 -19.52
N SER A 44 0.01 -1.51 -19.49
CA SER A 44 -0.71 -1.99 -20.68
C SER A 44 -0.73 -0.93 -21.79
N SER A 45 -1.06 0.32 -21.43
CA SER A 45 -1.05 1.45 -22.37
C SER A 45 0.34 1.72 -22.95
N ALA A 46 1.40 1.59 -22.15
CA ALA A 46 2.78 1.75 -22.61
C ALA A 46 3.22 0.62 -23.54
N TYR A 47 2.82 -0.62 -23.28
CA TYR A 47 3.15 -1.76 -24.14
C TYR A 47 2.38 -1.73 -25.46
N ASN A 48 1.13 -1.29 -25.44
CA ASN A 48 0.28 -1.14 -26.61
C ASN A 48 0.55 0.15 -27.42
N LEU A 49 1.52 0.97 -26.98
CA LEU A 49 1.87 2.24 -27.64
C LEU A 49 0.66 3.15 -27.85
N SER A 50 -0.15 3.31 -26.79
CA SER A 50 -1.25 4.28 -26.79
C SER A 50 -0.71 5.70 -27.06
N PRO A 51 -1.47 6.57 -27.76
CA PRO A 51 -0.98 7.91 -28.17
C PRO A 51 -0.66 8.82 -26.98
N ILE A 52 -1.35 8.61 -25.84
CA ILE A 52 -1.13 9.34 -24.60
C ILE A 52 -1.01 8.35 -23.45
N ILE A 53 0.11 8.40 -22.73
CA ILE A 53 0.37 7.54 -21.57
C ILE A 53 0.73 8.41 -20.37
N LYS A 54 0.06 8.20 -19.25
CA LYS A 54 0.30 8.92 -17.99
C LYS A 54 0.94 7.97 -16.98
N LEU A 55 2.19 8.21 -16.65
CA LEU A 55 2.95 7.45 -15.65
C LEU A 55 3.01 8.22 -14.33
N SER A 56 2.43 7.64 -13.29
CA SER A 56 2.50 8.14 -11.91
C SER A 56 3.46 7.27 -11.10
N ILE A 57 4.44 7.91 -10.44
CA ILE A 57 5.33 7.22 -9.47
C ILE A 57 4.53 6.71 -8.27
N GLY A 58 3.47 7.43 -7.89
CA GLY A 58 2.64 7.12 -6.72
C GLY A 58 1.84 5.84 -6.87
N ASP A 59 1.50 5.42 -8.09
CA ASP A 59 0.60 4.29 -8.33
C ASP A 59 1.29 2.97 -7.98
N ALA A 60 2.47 2.70 -8.57
CA ALA A 60 3.26 1.52 -8.27
C ALA A 60 3.76 1.53 -6.81
N LEU A 61 4.29 2.68 -6.37
CA LEU A 61 4.89 2.80 -5.04
C LEU A 61 3.84 2.64 -3.94
N GLY A 62 2.74 3.39 -4.04
CA GLY A 62 1.63 3.34 -3.10
C GLY A 62 0.92 2.00 -3.16
N GLY A 63 0.61 1.50 -4.36
CA GLY A 63 -0.06 0.22 -4.56
C GLY A 63 0.62 -0.93 -3.82
N ILE A 64 1.93 -1.10 -4.04
CA ILE A 64 2.72 -2.20 -3.44
C ILE A 64 3.02 -1.95 -1.96
N MET A 65 3.34 -0.72 -1.57
CA MET A 65 3.61 -0.38 -0.17
C MET A 65 2.38 -0.64 0.71
N ILE A 66 1.19 -0.27 0.24
CA ILE A 66 -0.06 -0.41 1.00
C ILE A 66 -0.41 -1.90 1.19
N ILE A 67 0.04 -2.83 0.34
CA ILE A 67 -0.16 -4.28 0.57
C ILE A 67 0.38 -4.70 1.94
N GLY A 68 1.56 -4.20 2.33
CA GLY A 68 2.14 -4.48 3.64
C GLY A 68 1.24 -3.99 4.78
N LEU A 69 0.64 -2.81 4.63
CA LEU A 69 -0.33 -2.26 5.57
C LEU A 69 -1.64 -3.05 5.60
N VAL A 70 -2.11 -3.52 4.45
CA VAL A 70 -3.32 -4.36 4.31
C VAL A 70 -3.12 -5.68 5.06
N ILE A 71 -2.01 -6.38 4.83
CA ILE A 71 -1.68 -7.63 5.54
C ILE A 71 -1.63 -7.38 7.05
N HIS A 72 -0.99 -6.28 7.46
CA HIS A 72 -0.88 -5.91 8.86
C HIS A 72 -2.26 -5.61 9.49
N ALA A 73 -3.09 -4.82 8.82
CA ALA A 73 -4.43 -4.45 9.26
C ALA A 73 -5.33 -5.69 9.38
N TRP A 74 -5.37 -6.55 8.36
CA TRP A 74 -6.15 -7.81 8.43
C TRP A 74 -5.66 -8.74 9.53
N SER A 75 -4.34 -8.87 9.72
CA SER A 75 -3.76 -9.64 10.83
C SER A 75 -4.20 -9.11 12.20
N MET A 76 -4.26 -7.78 12.37
CA MET A 76 -4.81 -7.17 13.58
C MET A 76 -6.30 -7.49 13.75
N PHE A 77 -7.09 -7.33 12.69
CA PHE A 77 -8.53 -7.56 12.71
C PHE A 77 -8.86 -8.99 13.15
N PHE A 78 -8.26 -9.99 12.49
CA PHE A 78 -8.47 -11.39 12.84
C PHE A 78 -8.02 -11.70 14.27
N THR A 79 -6.95 -11.07 14.75
CA THR A 79 -6.54 -11.22 16.15
C THR A 79 -7.61 -10.68 17.08
N ILE A 80 -8.11 -9.46 16.84
CA ILE A 80 -9.12 -8.81 17.68
C ILE A 80 -10.44 -9.60 17.69
N ILE A 81 -10.85 -10.14 16.54
CA ILE A 81 -12.05 -10.99 16.43
C ILE A 81 -11.85 -12.28 17.23
N LYS A 82 -10.70 -12.94 17.08
CA LYS A 82 -10.42 -14.23 17.72
C LYS A 82 -10.23 -14.11 19.24
N THR A 83 -9.50 -13.11 19.72
CA THR A 83 -9.14 -13.00 21.14
C THR A 83 -10.10 -12.09 21.92
N GLY A 84 -10.88 -11.26 21.22
CA GLY A 84 -11.66 -10.19 21.84
C GLY A 84 -10.80 -9.06 22.42
N LYS A 85 -9.46 -9.15 22.32
CA LYS A 85 -8.52 -8.24 22.95
C LYS A 85 -7.75 -7.40 21.94
N ALA A 86 -7.29 -6.22 22.36
CA ALA A 86 -6.41 -5.39 21.53
C ALA A 86 -5.10 -6.13 21.18
N THR A 87 -4.52 -5.80 20.02
CA THR A 87 -3.30 -6.47 19.52
C THR A 87 -2.09 -6.27 20.42
N LYS A 88 -1.99 -5.12 21.07
CA LYS A 88 -0.91 -4.80 22.03
C LYS A 88 -0.83 -5.77 23.22
N TYR A 89 -1.94 -6.43 23.58
CA TYR A 89 -2.02 -7.39 24.68
C TYR A 89 -2.01 -8.85 24.22
N SER A 90 -2.17 -9.12 22.92
CA SER A 90 -2.29 -10.49 22.39
C SER A 90 -1.12 -10.90 21.50
N TRP A 91 -0.35 -9.96 20.98
CA TRP A 91 0.79 -10.28 20.12
C TRP A 91 2.07 -10.46 20.94
N SER A 92 2.76 -11.57 20.67
CA SER A 92 4.12 -11.75 21.18
C SER A 92 5.10 -10.79 20.48
N LYS A 93 6.21 -10.48 21.13
CA LYS A 93 7.31 -9.69 20.54
C LYS A 93 7.78 -10.27 19.19
N ARG A 94 7.77 -11.61 19.05
CA ARG A 94 8.08 -12.30 17.80
C ARG A 94 7.09 -11.96 16.69
N LYS A 95 5.77 -11.97 16.98
CA LYS A 95 4.73 -11.64 15.99
C LYS A 95 4.85 -10.19 15.52
N ILE A 96 5.07 -9.25 16.45
CA ILE A 96 5.31 -7.82 16.11
C ILE A 96 6.53 -7.68 15.20
N LYS A 97 7.65 -8.34 15.52
CA LYS A 97 8.87 -8.30 14.71
C LYS A 97 8.64 -8.84 13.29
N VAL A 98 7.87 -9.92 13.13
CA VAL A 98 7.53 -10.48 11.82
C VAL A 98 6.67 -9.50 11.02
N GLN A 99 5.64 -8.91 11.62
CA GLN A 99 4.76 -7.94 10.96
C GLN A 99 5.54 -6.70 10.49
N ASN A 100 6.44 -6.17 11.32
CA ASN A 100 7.30 -5.06 10.94
C ASN A 100 8.24 -5.42 9.77
N ARG A 101 8.77 -6.64 9.76
CA ARG A 101 9.58 -7.12 8.62
C ARG A 101 8.77 -7.24 7.34
N ILE A 102 7.51 -7.68 7.40
CA ILE A 102 6.61 -7.74 6.25
C ILE A 102 6.35 -6.33 5.71
N MET A 103 6.02 -5.37 6.58
CA MET A 103 5.82 -3.97 6.16
C MET A 103 7.07 -3.38 5.53
N LEU A 104 8.25 -3.58 6.14
CA LEU A 104 9.53 -3.13 5.60
C LEU A 104 9.84 -3.81 4.25
N PHE A 105 9.54 -5.09 4.10
CA PHE A 105 9.73 -5.82 2.85
C PHE A 105 8.89 -5.19 1.73
N PHE A 106 7.59 -4.98 1.94
CA PHE A 106 6.73 -4.34 0.93
C PHE A 106 7.13 -2.90 0.64
N PHE A 107 7.65 -2.17 1.64
CA PHE A 107 8.24 -0.85 1.43
C PHE A 107 9.47 -0.92 0.52
N ILE A 108 10.43 -1.80 0.77
CA ILE A 108 11.63 -1.93 -0.06
C ILE A 108 11.26 -2.39 -1.48
N VAL A 109 10.38 -3.39 -1.60
CA VAL A 109 9.93 -3.91 -2.89
C VAL A 109 9.20 -2.84 -3.70
N SER A 110 8.39 -1.99 -3.06
CA SER A 110 7.70 -0.91 -3.78
C SER A 110 8.68 0.07 -4.42
N PHE A 111 9.76 0.45 -3.74
CA PHE A 111 10.81 1.29 -4.33
C PHE A 111 11.47 0.63 -5.54
N ILE A 112 11.83 -0.65 -5.43
CA ILE A 112 12.48 -1.41 -6.51
C ILE A 112 11.55 -1.49 -7.73
N VAL A 113 10.29 -1.90 -7.53
CA VAL A 113 9.33 -2.04 -8.63
C VAL A 113 9.03 -0.71 -9.30
N THR A 114 8.88 0.37 -8.52
CA THR A 114 8.66 1.70 -9.08
C THR A 114 9.86 2.19 -9.89
N ALA A 115 11.08 1.99 -9.39
CA ALA A 115 12.29 2.37 -10.11
C ALA A 115 12.44 1.60 -11.44
N LEU A 116 12.24 0.28 -11.40
CA LEU A 116 12.29 -0.57 -12.60
C LEU A 116 11.20 -0.21 -13.61
N THR A 117 9.97 -0.02 -13.15
CA THR A 117 8.84 0.41 -13.99
C THR A 117 9.20 1.68 -14.75
N TYR A 118 9.72 2.67 -14.02
CA TYR A 118 10.05 3.96 -14.61
C TYR A 118 11.18 3.86 -15.62
N PHE A 119 12.23 3.10 -15.31
CA PHE A 119 13.34 2.87 -16.22
C PHE A 119 12.85 2.22 -17.52
N ILE A 120 12.12 1.10 -17.42
CA ILE A 120 11.65 0.31 -18.57
C ILE A 120 10.65 1.09 -19.43
N ILE A 121 9.64 1.72 -18.82
CA ILE A 121 8.64 2.48 -19.58
C ILE A 121 9.27 3.70 -20.25
N ASN A 122 10.13 4.43 -19.53
CA ASN A 122 10.75 5.62 -20.08
C ASN A 122 11.68 5.29 -21.25
N ASP A 123 12.49 4.23 -21.13
CA ASP A 123 13.36 3.77 -22.22
C ASP A 123 12.54 3.34 -23.44
N ARG A 124 11.53 2.49 -23.25
CA ARG A 124 10.65 2.02 -24.32
C ARG A 124 9.96 3.17 -25.05
N LEU A 125 9.28 4.06 -24.33
CA LEU A 125 8.51 5.13 -24.96
C LEU A 125 9.40 6.17 -25.65
N LEU A 126 10.56 6.50 -25.08
CA LEU A 126 11.50 7.42 -25.74
C LEU A 126 12.11 6.78 -26.99
N SER A 127 12.42 5.49 -26.97
CA SER A 127 12.90 4.76 -28.16
C SER A 127 11.88 4.73 -29.31
N GLU A 128 10.60 4.78 -28.95
CA GLU A 128 9.46 4.82 -29.88
C GLU A 128 9.09 6.23 -30.34
N GLY A 129 9.89 7.25 -30.00
CA GLY A 129 9.71 8.63 -30.45
C GLY A 129 8.66 9.43 -29.68
N TYR A 130 8.25 8.99 -28.49
CA TYR A 130 7.34 9.77 -27.65
C TYR A 130 8.05 11.02 -27.11
N SER A 131 7.33 12.13 -27.07
CA SER A 131 7.71 13.31 -26.29
C SER A 131 7.27 13.14 -24.83
N VAL A 132 8.06 13.63 -23.88
CA VAL A 132 7.76 13.52 -22.44
C VAL A 132 7.57 14.88 -21.80
N LYS A 133 6.51 15.01 -20.99
CA LYS A 133 6.28 16.16 -20.11
C LYS A 133 6.21 15.69 -18.66
N THR A 134 7.10 16.21 -17.83
CA THR A 134 7.13 15.90 -16.39
C THR A 134 6.42 17.01 -15.62
N LYS A 135 5.46 16.65 -14.78
CA LYS A 135 4.77 17.56 -13.86
C LYS A 135 5.06 17.17 -12.42
N TYR A 136 5.61 18.12 -11.67
CA TYR A 136 5.78 18.01 -10.23
C TYR A 136 4.54 18.58 -9.54
N THR A 137 3.98 17.82 -8.61
CA THR A 137 2.86 18.25 -7.77
C THR A 137 3.14 17.91 -6.31
N ASN A 138 2.36 18.49 -5.40
CA ASN A 138 2.42 18.13 -3.98
C ASN A 138 2.10 16.64 -3.73
N MET A 139 1.40 15.99 -4.66
CA MET A 139 1.04 14.57 -4.58
C MET A 139 2.02 13.63 -5.29
N GLY A 140 3.10 14.15 -5.90
CA GLY A 140 4.13 13.34 -6.55
C GLY A 140 4.57 13.84 -7.92
N VAL A 141 5.38 13.01 -8.59
CA VAL A 141 5.90 13.24 -9.95
C VAL A 141 5.07 12.43 -10.95
N TYR A 142 4.55 13.13 -11.96
CA TYR A 142 3.78 12.55 -13.06
C TYR A 142 4.51 12.80 -14.36
N LYS A 143 4.61 11.78 -15.21
CA LYS A 143 5.08 11.91 -16.58
C LYS A 143 3.95 11.63 -17.55
N THR A 144 3.77 12.53 -18.50
CA THR A 144 2.88 12.30 -19.64
C THR A 144 3.73 12.11 -20.88
N TYR A 145 3.53 10.98 -21.55
CA TYR A 145 4.16 10.67 -22.82
C TYR A 145 3.14 10.85 -23.93
N THR A 146 3.53 11.53 -25.01
CA THR A 146 2.66 11.80 -26.16
C THR A 146 3.40 11.51 -27.46
N LYS A 147 2.74 10.76 -28.36
CA LYS A 147 3.18 10.48 -29.72
C LYS A 147 2.11 11.02 -30.68
N ASN A 148 2.54 11.91 -31.58
CA ASN A 148 1.69 12.48 -32.64
C ASN A 148 1.70 11.59 -33.87
#